data_AF-A0A7C5G7J9-F1
#
_entry.id   AF-A0A7C5G7J9-F1
#
_cell.length_a   1.000
_cell.length_b   1.000
_cell.length_c   1.000
_cell.angle_alpha   90.00
_cell.angle_beta   90.00
_cell.angle_gamma   90.00
#
_symmetry.space_group_name_H-M   'P 1'
#
loop_
_entity.id
_entity.type
_entity.pdbx_description
1 polymer ?
#
loop_
_entity_poly.entity_id
_entity_poly.type
_entity_poly.pdbx_seq_one_letter_code
_entity_poly.pdbx_strand_id
1 'polypeptide(L)'
;MKNVFKAMILAAPLLAPLPGHSDGYVMGAGRWPCSKVVEVIDGEHTGDYFQMAGWILGFWSRESLDQGDAFNNKLEEVGGAGIFQFTTEACRKVAPETLLYELTQQIIESSH
;
A
#
# COMPACT_ATOMS: atom_id res chain seq x y z
N MET A 1 60.01 -6.42 30.50
CA MET A 1 58.84 -7.11 29.92
C MET A 1 57.61 -6.72 30.73
N LYS A 2 56.76 -5.83 30.21
CA LYS A 2 55.45 -5.51 30.81
C LYS A 2 54.43 -5.46 29.68
N ASN A 3 53.48 -6.38 29.75
CA ASN A 3 52.36 -6.55 28.84
C ASN A 3 51.41 -5.37 28.96
N VAL A 4 51.08 -4.73 27.83
CA VAL A 4 49.97 -3.78 27.75
C VAL A 4 48.90 -4.44 26.90
N PHE A 5 47.88 -4.97 27.59
CA PHE A 5 46.64 -5.45 27.00
C PHE A 5 45.94 -4.27 26.33
N LYS A 6 45.94 -4.25 24.99
CA LYS A 6 45.19 -3.27 24.20
C LYS A 6 43.75 -3.80 24.09
N ALA A 7 42.85 -3.25 24.92
CA ALA A 7 41.43 -3.54 24.85
C ALA A 7 40.87 -3.04 23.51
N MET A 8 40.47 -3.96 22.65
CA MET A 8 39.80 -3.67 21.38
C MET A 8 38.30 -3.53 21.69
N ILE A 9 37.84 -2.29 21.83
CA ILE A 9 36.41 -1.98 21.94
C ILE A 9 35.82 -2.20 20.54
N LEU A 10 35.14 -3.32 20.32
CA LEU A 10 34.26 -3.48 19.16
C LEU A 10 33.04 -2.58 19.39
N ALA A 11 33.04 -1.42 18.73
CA ALA A 11 31.83 -0.63 18.57
C ALA A 11 30.87 -1.42 17.68
N ALA A 12 29.92 -2.11 18.32
CA ALA A 12 28.76 -2.64 17.60
C ALA A 12 28.03 -1.44 16.99
N PRO A 13 27.81 -1.40 15.66
CA PRO A 13 26.93 -0.40 15.11
C PRO A 13 25.55 -0.68 15.69
N LEU A 14 25.06 0.25 16.51
CA LEU A 14 23.64 0.36 16.83
C LEU A 14 22.92 0.58 15.49
N LEU A 15 22.51 -0.52 14.85
CA LEU A 15 21.44 -0.51 13.86
C LEU A 15 20.20 -0.09 14.63
N ALA A 16 19.99 1.23 14.73
CA ALA A 16 18.72 1.76 15.18
C ALA A 16 17.66 1.14 14.25
N PRO A 17 16.68 0.38 14.78
CA PRO A 17 15.57 -0.04 13.95
C PRO A 17 14.92 1.26 13.46
N LEU A 18 14.96 1.48 12.14
CA LEU A 18 14.00 2.40 11.52
C LEU A 18 12.61 2.00 12.03
N PRO A 19 11.71 2.95 12.29
CA PRO A 19 10.35 2.62 12.69
C PRO A 19 9.70 1.87 11.53
N GLY A 20 9.88 0.55 11.52
CA GLY A 20 9.12 -0.36 10.69
C GLY A 20 7.73 -0.36 11.28
N HIS A 21 6.92 0.61 10.87
CA HIS A 21 5.50 0.32 10.78
C HIS A 21 5.45 -0.95 9.93
N SER A 22 5.01 -2.05 10.52
CA SER A 22 4.61 -3.17 9.71
C SER A 22 3.40 -2.66 8.94
N ASP A 23 3.64 -2.03 7.79
CA ASP A 23 2.59 -1.46 6.96
C ASP A 23 1.82 -2.63 6.38
N GLY A 24 0.88 -3.15 7.18
CA GLY A 24 0.00 -4.25 6.79
C GLY A 24 -0.77 -3.92 5.52
N TYR A 25 -0.86 -2.63 5.19
CA TYR A 25 -1.36 -2.06 3.95
C TYR A 25 -0.55 -2.50 2.73
N VAL A 26 0.78 -2.61 2.84
CA VAL A 26 1.64 -3.07 1.74
C VAL A 26 1.54 -4.59 1.55
N MET A 27 0.92 -5.33 2.49
CA MET A 27 0.73 -6.77 2.35
C MET A 27 -0.44 -7.13 1.40
N GLY A 28 -0.52 -8.41 1.02
CA GLY A 28 -1.61 -8.90 0.16
C GLY A 28 -1.51 -8.35 -1.26
N ALA A 29 -2.61 -7.78 -1.77
CA ALA A 29 -2.65 -7.16 -3.09
C ALA A 29 -2.00 -5.75 -3.12
N GLY A 30 -1.77 -5.11 -1.96
CA GLY A 30 -1.13 -3.79 -1.90
C GLY A 30 0.27 -3.73 -2.49
N ARG A 31 1.06 -4.83 -2.38
CA ARG A 31 2.38 -4.98 -3.03
C ARG A 31 2.31 -5.37 -4.50
N TRP A 32 1.13 -5.54 -5.08
CA TRP A 32 1.05 -5.92 -6.48
C TRP A 32 1.39 -4.71 -7.35
N PRO A 33 2.24 -4.90 -8.37
CA PRO A 33 2.45 -3.87 -9.37
C PRO A 33 1.15 -3.68 -10.18
N CYS A 34 0.91 -2.47 -10.69
CA CYS A 34 -0.27 -2.16 -11.49
C CYS A 34 -0.40 -3.05 -12.73
N SER A 35 0.71 -3.56 -13.29
CA SER A 35 0.69 -4.61 -14.32
C SER A 35 -0.07 -5.87 -13.90
N LYS A 36 0.15 -6.37 -12.67
CA LYS A 36 -0.58 -7.54 -12.15
C LYS A 36 -2.05 -7.21 -11.88
N VAL A 37 -2.35 -6.00 -11.42
CA VAL A 37 -3.73 -5.53 -11.25
C VAL A 37 -4.47 -5.58 -12.59
N VAL A 38 -3.87 -5.04 -13.65
CA VAL A 38 -4.44 -5.06 -15.01
C VAL A 38 -4.63 -6.50 -15.52
N GLU A 39 -3.63 -7.38 -15.33
CA GLU A 39 -3.74 -8.81 -15.67
C GLU A 39 -4.94 -9.47 -14.98
N VAL A 40 -5.17 -9.18 -13.69
CA VAL A 40 -6.27 -9.76 -12.92
C VAL A 40 -7.64 -9.26 -13.38
N ILE A 41 -7.74 -8.00 -13.80
CA ILE A 41 -8.99 -7.41 -14.30
C ILE A 41 -9.33 -7.93 -15.70
N ASP A 42 -8.31 -8.10 -16.54
CA ASP A 42 -8.48 -8.51 -17.94
C ASP A 42 -8.57 -10.04 -18.09
N GLY A 43 -8.23 -10.80 -17.05
CA GLY A 43 -8.24 -12.27 -17.02
C GLY A 43 -9.42 -12.89 -16.26
N GLU A 44 -9.50 -14.22 -16.27
CA GLU A 44 -10.52 -15.00 -15.55
C GLU A 44 -10.05 -15.46 -14.14
N HIS A 45 -9.24 -14.65 -13.46
CA HIS A 45 -8.61 -15.02 -12.19
C HIS A 45 -9.51 -14.70 -10.98
N THR A 46 -10.55 -15.51 -10.74
CA THR A 46 -11.57 -15.24 -9.71
C THR A 46 -10.99 -15.09 -8.29
N GLY A 47 -10.01 -15.91 -7.89
CA GLY A 47 -9.38 -15.82 -6.56
C GLY A 47 -8.58 -14.53 -6.35
N ASP A 48 -7.69 -14.21 -7.30
CA ASP A 48 -6.88 -12.99 -7.27
C ASP A 48 -7.77 -11.75 -7.35
N TYR A 49 -8.85 -11.81 -8.15
CA TYR A 49 -9.83 -10.74 -8.27
C TYR A 49 -10.47 -10.41 -6.91
N PHE A 50 -10.98 -11.42 -6.19
CA PHE A 50 -11.61 -11.16 -4.89
C PHE A 50 -10.60 -10.71 -3.82
N GLN A 51 -9.37 -11.22 -3.86
CA GLN A 51 -8.31 -10.74 -2.97
C GLN A 51 -7.98 -9.26 -3.22
N MET A 52 -7.84 -8.87 -4.49
CA MET A 52 -7.58 -7.49 -4.90
C MET A 52 -8.76 -6.58 -4.56
N ALA A 53 -9.98 -6.97 -4.89
CA ALA A 53 -11.19 -6.20 -4.58
C ALA A 53 -11.35 -6.00 -3.07
N GLY A 54 -11.16 -7.05 -2.27
CA GLY A 54 -11.21 -6.97 -0.81
C GLY A 54 -10.14 -6.04 -0.24
N TRP A 55 -8.92 -6.09 -0.78
CA TRP A 55 -7.84 -5.20 -0.37
C TRP A 55 -8.16 -3.74 -0.70
N ILE A 56 -8.61 -3.43 -1.93
CA ILE A 56 -8.96 -2.07 -2.36
C ILE A 56 -10.05 -1.52 -1.44
N LEU A 57 -11.17 -2.22 -1.30
CA LEU A 57 -12.29 -1.77 -0.48
C LEU A 57 -11.90 -1.62 0.99
N GLY A 58 -11.08 -2.53 1.52
CA GLY A 58 -10.58 -2.46 2.88
C GLY A 58 -9.67 -1.25 3.12
N PHE A 59 -8.80 -0.91 2.17
CA PHE A 59 -7.93 0.25 2.26
C PHE A 59 -8.74 1.55 2.28
N TRP A 60 -9.64 1.74 1.31
CA TRP A 60 -10.51 2.92 1.26
C TRP A 60 -11.40 3.06 2.50
N SER A 61 -11.93 1.95 3.03
CA SER A 61 -12.72 1.97 4.27
C SER A 61 -11.89 2.28 5.52
N ARG A 62 -10.57 2.04 5.51
CA ARG A 62 -9.70 2.46 6.61
C ARG A 62 -9.44 3.96 6.54
N GLU A 63 -9.13 4.46 5.35
CA GLU A 63 -8.86 5.88 5.11
C GLU A 63 -10.08 6.76 5.44
N SER A 64 -11.30 6.25 5.22
CA SER A 64 -12.54 6.93 5.61
C SER A 64 -12.65 7.24 7.11
N LEU A 65 -11.89 6.54 7.96
CA LEU A 65 -11.85 6.82 9.40
C LEU A 65 -11.03 8.08 9.73
N ASP A 66 -10.10 8.47 8.86
CA ASP A 66 -9.10 9.50 9.14
C ASP A 66 -9.33 10.80 8.32
N GLN A 67 -10.10 10.76 7.21
CA GLN A 67 -10.28 11.89 6.28
C GLN A 67 -11.50 12.83 6.56
N GLY A 68 -12.45 12.43 7.40
CA GLY A 68 -13.61 13.25 7.81
C GLY A 68 -14.85 13.21 6.88
N ASP A 69 -15.91 13.94 7.27
CA ASP A 69 -17.27 13.78 6.70
C ASP A 69 -17.38 14.04 5.19
N ALA A 70 -16.64 15.01 4.65
CA ALA A 70 -16.72 15.35 3.22
C ALA A 70 -16.19 14.20 2.34
N PHE A 71 -15.10 13.56 2.76
CA PHE A 71 -14.55 12.39 2.09
C PHE A 71 -15.51 11.20 2.21
N ASN A 72 -16.07 10.97 3.39
CA ASN A 72 -17.00 9.86 3.64
C ASN A 72 -18.29 9.97 2.82
N ASN A 73 -18.88 11.17 2.76
CA ASN A 73 -20.03 11.43 1.90
C ASN A 73 -19.72 11.13 0.43
N LYS A 74 -18.49 11.42 -0.02
CA LYS A 74 -18.09 11.12 -1.39
C LYS A 74 -17.92 9.62 -1.64
N LEU A 75 -17.37 8.88 -0.67
CA LEU A 75 -17.28 7.42 -0.75
C LEU A 75 -18.66 6.77 -0.78
N GLU A 76 -19.62 7.28 -0.02
CA GLU A 76 -21.01 6.80 -0.04
C GLU A 76 -21.69 7.08 -1.38
N GLU A 77 -21.46 8.26 -1.97
CA GLU A 77 -21.98 8.63 -3.29
C GLU A 77 -21.42 7.73 -4.41
N VAL A 78 -20.11 7.46 -4.39
CA VAL A 78 -19.42 6.66 -5.41
C VAL A 78 -19.71 5.16 -5.23
N GLY A 79 -19.82 4.70 -3.99
CA GLY A 79 -20.01 3.31 -3.62
C GLY A 79 -18.79 2.41 -3.91
N GLY A 80 -18.82 1.19 -3.38
CA GLY A 80 -17.70 0.25 -3.49
C GLY A 80 -17.34 -0.12 -4.94
N ALA A 81 -18.33 -0.28 -5.82
CA ALA A 81 -18.08 -0.58 -7.23
C ALA A 81 -17.35 0.56 -7.96
N GLY A 82 -17.75 1.81 -7.69
CA GLY A 82 -17.10 2.99 -8.25
C GLY A 82 -15.68 3.16 -7.75
N ILE A 83 -15.43 2.95 -6.45
CA ILE A 83 -14.09 2.96 -5.85
C ILE A 83 -13.18 1.91 -6.49
N PHE A 84 -13.68 0.69 -6.63
CA PHE A 84 -12.94 -0.40 -7.26
C PHE A 84 -12.59 -0.07 -8.72
N GLN A 85 -13.57 0.35 -9.51
CA GLN A 85 -13.36 0.73 -10.91
C GLN A 85 -12.38 1.91 -11.04
N PHE A 86 -12.54 2.93 -10.21
CA PHE A 86 -11.66 4.11 -10.24
C PHE A 86 -10.20 3.77 -9.93
N THR A 87 -9.97 2.98 -8.88
CA THR A 87 -8.62 2.56 -8.46
C THR A 87 -7.96 1.70 -9.54
N THR A 88 -8.71 0.76 -10.11
CA THR A 88 -8.20 -0.17 -11.13
C THR A 88 -7.94 0.50 -12.47
N GLU A 89 -8.79 1.43 -12.90
CA GLU A 89 -8.58 2.25 -14.10
C GLU A 89 -7.41 3.22 -13.94
N ALA A 90 -7.13 3.69 -12.73
CA ALA A 90 -5.93 4.48 -12.47
C ALA A 90 -4.64 3.65 -12.68
N CYS A 91 -4.65 2.36 -12.34
CA CYS A 91 -3.51 1.47 -12.61
C CYS A 91 -3.18 1.36 -14.11
N ARG A 92 -4.17 1.52 -15.01
CA ARG A 92 -3.94 1.52 -16.46
C ARG A 92 -3.20 2.77 -16.96
N LYS A 93 -3.10 3.82 -16.14
CA LYS A 93 -2.60 5.15 -16.54
C LYS A 93 -1.23 5.49 -15.95
N VAL A 94 -0.70 4.64 -15.08
CA VAL A 94 0.59 4.84 -14.40
C VAL A 94 1.63 3.83 -14.88
N ALA A 95 2.85 3.95 -14.36
CA ALA A 95 3.92 3.04 -14.72
C ALA A 95 3.57 1.60 -14.27
N PRO A 96 3.80 0.56 -15.09
CA PRO A 96 3.35 -0.80 -14.79
C PRO A 96 3.90 -1.39 -13.48
N GLU A 97 5.03 -0.87 -13.00
CA GLU A 97 5.71 -1.24 -11.76
C GLU A 97 5.20 -0.51 -10.51
N THR A 98 4.41 0.57 -10.68
CA THR A 98 3.81 1.29 -9.54
C THR A 98 2.98 0.33 -8.71
N LEU A 99 3.18 0.35 -7.38
CA LEU A 99 2.44 -0.53 -6.48
C LEU A 99 1.00 -0.05 -6.31
N LEU A 100 0.06 -0.98 -6.17
CA LEU A 100 -1.34 -0.67 -5.93
C LEU A 100 -1.53 0.20 -4.67
N TYR A 101 -0.77 -0.07 -3.61
CA TYR A 101 -0.76 0.76 -2.40
C TYR A 101 -0.32 2.20 -2.67
N GLU A 102 0.83 2.37 -3.34
CA GLU A 102 1.37 3.70 -3.65
C GLU A 102 0.40 4.51 -4.49
N LEU A 103 -0.18 3.89 -5.51
CA LEU A 103 -1.20 4.52 -6.35
C LEU A 103 -2.44 4.92 -5.54
N THR A 104 -2.97 3.99 -4.73
CA THR A 104 -4.21 4.23 -3.97
C THR A 104 -4.01 5.35 -2.95
N GLN A 105 -2.85 5.41 -2.30
CA GLN A 105 -2.51 6.51 -1.40
C GLN A 105 -2.40 7.85 -2.15
N GLN A 106 -1.71 7.89 -3.29
CA GLN A 106 -1.60 9.10 -4.11
C GLN A 106 -2.98 9.63 -4.55
N ILE A 107 -3.87 8.73 -4.94
CA ILE A 107 -5.24 9.07 -5.32
C ILE A 107 -5.95 9.77 -4.16
N ILE A 108 -5.89 9.19 -2.95
CA ILE A 108 -6.55 9.75 -1.77
C ILE A 108 -5.95 11.09 -1.40
N GLU A 109 -4.62 11.21 -1.33
CA GLU A 109 -3.93 12.46 -1.02
C GLU A 109 -4.27 13.57 -2.03
N SER A 110 -4.50 13.23 -3.31
CA SER A 110 -4.89 14.19 -4.34
C SER A 110 -6.36 14.60 -4.32
N SER A 111 -7.18 13.96 -3.48
CA SER A 111 -8.62 14.20 -3.39
C SER A 111 -9.00 15.28 -2.37
N HIS A 112 -8.00 15.95 -1.77
CA HIS A 112 -8.12 17.04 -0.79
C HIS A 112 -7.77 18.38 -1.43
#